data_AF-A0AAQ3TS12-F1
#
_entry.id   AF-A0AAQ3TS12-F1
#
_cell.length_a   1.000
_cell.length_b   1.000
_cell.length_c   1.000
_cell.angle_alpha   90.00
_cell.angle_beta   90.00
_cell.angle_gamma   90.00
#
_symmetry.space_group_name_H-M   'P 1'
#
loop_
_entity.id
_entity.type
_entity.pdbx_description
1 polymer ?
#
loop_
_entity_poly.entity_id
_entity_poly.type
_entity_poly.pdbx_seq_one_letter_code
_entity_poly.pdbx_strand_id
1 'polypeptide(L)'
;MRKQQELEKNQVVDKTIKSGRSTQHKPKGSNDAKVDKDDTKSLVKGKKRKSQPGTEEKERRSSESLLVSQFPLTLKKQLVDDWEFVTQMGKLVKLPRSPTVDDILKRYLEHRTKKDSKINDSYAEILKGLRCYFDKALPAMLLYKKERDQYAEEVKNDVSPSTVYGAEHLLRLFVKLPELLAFVNMEEDALNKLQQKLLDILKFLQKNQSTFFVNAYDGQCKGAEGTKGK
;
A
#
# COMPACT_ATOMS: atom_id res chain seq x y z
N MET A 1 33.37 51.97 -3.08
CA MET A 1 34.39 50.93 -3.33
C MET A 1 33.99 50.14 -4.57
N ARG A 2 34.74 50.38 -5.65
CA ARG A 2 34.97 49.62 -6.89
C ARG A 2 33.82 48.86 -7.59
N LYS A 3 33.68 49.29 -8.84
CA LYS A 3 32.84 48.95 -9.99
C LYS A 3 33.57 47.92 -10.88
N GLN A 4 32.92 46.84 -11.32
CA GLN A 4 33.33 45.99 -12.47
C GLN A 4 32.16 45.02 -12.78
N GLN A 5 31.30 45.24 -13.78
CA GLN A 5 31.42 44.99 -15.24
C GLN A 5 31.31 43.51 -15.69
N GLU A 6 30.11 43.17 -16.16
CA GLU A 6 29.71 42.53 -17.43
C GLU A 6 30.83 42.09 -18.42
N LEU A 7 30.68 40.90 -19.03
CA LEU A 7 30.69 40.67 -20.50
C LEU A 7 30.60 39.16 -20.87
N GLU A 8 29.77 38.88 -21.87
CA GLU A 8 29.58 37.60 -22.54
C GLU A 8 30.66 37.31 -23.60
N LYS A 9 30.77 36.01 -23.97
CA LYS A 9 30.86 35.48 -25.36
C LYS A 9 32.17 34.81 -25.84
N ASN A 10 32.02 33.50 -26.10
CA ASN A 10 32.59 32.62 -27.14
C ASN A 10 34.12 32.35 -27.25
N GLN A 11 34.53 31.07 -27.19
CA GLN A 11 34.86 30.29 -28.41
C GLN A 11 35.15 28.79 -28.14
N VAL A 12 34.71 28.00 -29.11
CA VAL A 12 34.94 26.58 -29.39
C VAL A 12 36.39 26.35 -29.85
N VAL A 13 37.00 25.20 -29.52
CA VAL A 13 37.86 24.40 -30.43
C VAL A 13 38.11 22.99 -29.85
N ASP A 14 37.80 22.01 -30.70
CA ASP A 14 38.12 20.58 -30.65
C ASP A 14 39.61 20.25 -30.40
N LYS A 15 39.86 19.10 -29.73
CA LYS A 15 40.70 18.00 -30.25
C LYS A 15 40.77 16.80 -29.29
N THR A 16 40.03 15.77 -29.65
CA THR A 16 40.50 14.40 -29.94
C THR A 16 41.88 13.97 -29.43
N ILE A 17 41.91 12.95 -28.56
CA ILE A 17 42.86 11.81 -28.68
C ILE A 17 42.09 10.49 -28.45
N LYS A 18 41.99 9.73 -29.54
CA LYS A 18 41.76 8.27 -29.58
C LYS A 18 43.05 7.55 -29.18
N SER A 19 42.94 6.38 -28.55
CA SER A 19 43.64 5.11 -28.90
C SER A 19 43.40 4.12 -27.75
N GLY A 20 43.06 2.84 -27.91
CA GLY A 20 43.06 1.99 -29.09
C GLY A 20 42.29 0.70 -28.80
N ARG A 21 41.80 0.12 -29.89
CA ARG A 21 41.00 -1.11 -30.04
C ARG A 21 41.91 -2.17 -30.66
N SER A 22 41.74 -3.45 -30.31
CA SER A 22 41.81 -4.58 -31.26
C SER A 22 41.51 -5.90 -30.56
N THR A 23 40.41 -6.60 -30.90
CA THR A 23 40.28 -7.66 -31.96
C THR A 23 40.96 -8.97 -31.53
N GLN A 24 40.48 -10.19 -31.76
CA GLN A 24 39.30 -10.82 -32.38
C GLN A 24 39.52 -12.34 -32.20
N HIS A 25 38.54 -13.16 -32.61
CA HIS A 25 38.65 -14.57 -33.04
C HIS A 25 37.89 -15.63 -32.22
N LYS A 26 36.75 -15.98 -32.82
CA LYS A 26 36.01 -17.24 -32.79
C LYS A 26 36.73 -18.28 -33.66
N PRO A 27 36.53 -19.58 -33.40
CA PRO A 27 36.26 -20.51 -34.49
C PRO A 27 35.00 -21.36 -34.27
N LYS A 28 34.64 -22.12 -35.31
CA LYS A 28 33.35 -22.74 -35.59
C LYS A 28 33.61 -24.16 -36.14
N GLY A 29 32.74 -25.12 -35.82
CA GLY A 29 32.58 -26.44 -36.49
C GLY A 29 33.34 -27.61 -35.84
N SER A 30 33.02 -28.90 -36.05
CA SER A 30 31.82 -29.66 -36.42
C SER A 30 32.20 -31.16 -36.32
N ASN A 31 31.23 -32.03 -36.03
CA ASN A 31 31.12 -33.46 -36.41
C ASN A 31 31.87 -34.60 -35.66
N ASP A 32 31.02 -35.45 -35.06
CA ASP A 32 30.81 -36.90 -35.28
C ASP A 32 31.69 -38.04 -34.71
N ALA A 33 30.93 -39.05 -34.23
CA ALA A 33 31.10 -40.51 -34.39
C ALA A 33 31.69 -41.42 -33.28
N LYS A 34 30.78 -42.28 -32.77
CA LYS A 34 30.86 -43.75 -32.51
C LYS A 34 31.25 -44.28 -31.11
N VAL A 35 30.32 -44.97 -30.38
CA VAL A 35 29.96 -46.44 -30.34
C VAL A 35 30.71 -47.12 -29.15
N ASP A 36 30.14 -47.91 -28.21
CA ASP A 36 29.33 -49.15 -28.22
C ASP A 36 28.67 -49.28 -26.79
N LYS A 37 27.37 -49.55 -26.59
CA LYS A 37 26.65 -50.86 -26.54
C LYS A 37 26.76 -51.62 -25.20
N ASP A 38 25.64 -51.76 -24.48
CA ASP A 38 25.10 -53.09 -24.12
C ASP A 38 23.63 -53.02 -23.67
N ASP A 39 22.89 -54.06 -24.03
CA ASP A 39 21.45 -54.27 -24.02
C ASP A 39 20.93 -54.84 -22.69
N THR A 40 19.73 -54.43 -22.23
CA THR A 40 18.75 -55.43 -21.75
C THR A 40 17.30 -54.97 -21.89
N LYS A 41 16.52 -55.83 -22.53
CA LYS A 41 15.11 -55.70 -22.94
C LYS A 41 14.14 -55.74 -21.76
N SER A 42 13.03 -55.01 -21.86
CA SER A 42 11.70 -55.60 -21.63
C SER A 42 10.58 -54.77 -22.28
N LEU A 43 9.76 -55.46 -23.07
CA LEU A 43 8.57 -54.96 -23.74
C LEU A 43 7.39 -54.92 -22.77
N VAL A 44 6.63 -53.81 -22.69
CA VAL A 44 5.16 -53.87 -22.69
C VAL A 44 4.58 -52.60 -23.34
N LYS A 45 3.67 -52.83 -24.28
CA LYS A 45 2.99 -51.87 -25.15
C LYS A 45 1.70 -51.37 -24.51
N GLY A 46 1.54 -50.04 -24.46
CA GLY A 46 0.24 -49.35 -24.54
C GLY A 46 -0.46 -49.01 -23.22
N LYS A 47 -0.67 -47.72 -22.93
CA LYS A 47 -1.89 -46.98 -23.29
C LYS A 47 -1.76 -45.53 -22.78
N LYS A 48 -1.76 -44.60 -23.74
CA LYS A 48 -1.69 -43.15 -23.59
C LYS A 48 -2.86 -42.64 -22.72
N ARG A 49 -2.58 -42.18 -21.50
CA ARG A 49 -3.43 -41.23 -20.76
C ARG A 49 -2.60 -39.98 -20.49
N LYS A 50 -2.83 -38.97 -21.33
CA LYS A 50 -2.31 -37.62 -21.18
C LYS A 50 -3.02 -37.00 -19.98
N SER A 51 -2.44 -37.17 -18.79
CA SER A 51 -2.88 -36.48 -17.58
C SER A 51 -2.50 -35.02 -17.72
N GLN A 52 -3.48 -34.17 -18.00
CA GLN A 52 -3.33 -32.74 -17.80
C GLN A 52 -3.37 -32.48 -16.29
N PRO A 53 -2.41 -31.73 -15.71
CA PRO A 53 -2.67 -31.04 -14.47
C PRO A 53 -3.54 -29.85 -14.83
N GLY A 54 -4.84 -29.99 -14.56
CA GLY A 54 -5.72 -28.85 -14.35
C GLY A 54 -5.21 -28.10 -13.13
N THR A 55 -4.51 -27.00 -13.39
CA THR A 55 -4.26 -25.97 -12.39
C THR A 55 -5.26 -24.86 -12.69
N GLU A 56 -6.48 -25.06 -12.20
CA GLU A 56 -7.52 -24.03 -12.08
C GLU A 56 -7.15 -23.00 -10.99
N GLU A 57 -5.91 -22.49 -11.00
CA GLU A 57 -5.49 -21.37 -10.11
C GLU A 57 -5.40 -20.04 -10.88
N LYS A 58 -6.01 -19.92 -12.06
CA LYS A 58 -5.83 -18.73 -12.91
C LYS A 58 -7.09 -17.99 -13.34
N GLU A 59 -8.20 -18.19 -12.63
CA GLU A 59 -9.48 -17.57 -13.00
C GLU A 59 -10.33 -17.01 -11.84
N ARG A 60 -9.69 -16.49 -10.78
CA ARG A 60 -10.29 -15.41 -9.97
C ARG A 60 -9.88 -14.03 -10.48
N ARG A 61 -9.79 -13.88 -11.81
CA ARG A 61 -9.36 -12.63 -12.45
C ARG A 61 -10.46 -11.59 -12.34
N SER A 62 -10.19 -10.63 -11.46
CA SER A 62 -10.41 -9.21 -11.70
C SER A 62 -11.85 -8.78 -11.99
N SER A 63 -12.74 -8.97 -11.02
CA SER A 63 -13.67 -7.87 -10.73
C SER A 63 -12.80 -6.75 -10.16
N GLU A 64 -12.38 -5.83 -11.01
CA GLU A 64 -11.65 -4.64 -10.60
C GLU A 64 -12.47 -3.97 -9.50
N SER A 65 -11.97 -3.98 -8.26
CA SER A 65 -12.76 -3.51 -7.14
C SER A 65 -13.16 -2.06 -7.40
N LEU A 66 -14.45 -1.75 -7.27
CA LEU A 66 -14.96 -0.39 -7.48
C LEU A 66 -14.26 0.62 -6.57
N LEU A 67 -13.76 0.15 -5.42
CA LEU A 67 -12.94 0.92 -4.49
C LEU A 67 -11.59 1.33 -5.06
N VAL A 68 -10.95 0.50 -5.88
CA VAL A 68 -9.65 0.80 -6.51
C VAL A 68 -9.84 1.74 -7.68
N SER A 69 -10.80 1.46 -8.55
CA SER A 69 -11.03 2.24 -9.77
C SER A 69 -11.54 3.66 -9.47
N GLN A 70 -12.40 3.81 -8.44
CA GLN A 70 -12.97 5.11 -8.05
C GLN A 70 -12.24 5.78 -6.88
N PHE A 71 -11.03 5.33 -6.54
CA PHE A 71 -10.31 5.90 -5.40
C PHE A 71 -9.90 7.37 -5.68
N PRO A 72 -10.30 8.34 -4.82
CA PRO A 72 -10.03 9.76 -5.08
C PRO A 72 -8.53 10.11 -5.13
N LEU A 73 -8.11 10.87 -6.14
CA LEU A 73 -6.69 11.23 -6.36
C LEU A 73 -6.08 12.02 -5.19
N THR A 74 -6.84 12.92 -4.56
CA THR A 74 -6.35 13.70 -3.41
C THR A 74 -6.04 12.83 -2.20
N LEU A 75 -6.78 11.74 -2.01
CA LEU A 75 -6.51 10.75 -0.98
C LEU A 75 -5.35 9.82 -1.37
N LYS A 76 -5.15 9.53 -2.68
CA LYS A 76 -3.93 8.82 -3.12
C LYS A 76 -2.69 9.63 -2.81
N LYS A 77 -2.70 10.94 -3.08
CA LYS A 77 -1.62 11.83 -2.71
C LYS A 77 -1.36 11.81 -1.20
N GLN A 78 -2.43 11.90 -0.39
CA GLN A 78 -2.32 11.81 1.07
C GLN A 78 -1.62 10.52 1.55
N LEU A 79 -1.89 9.38 0.90
CA LEU A 79 -1.23 8.11 1.22
C LEU A 79 0.25 8.09 0.84
N VAL A 80 0.61 8.71 -0.28
CA VAL A 80 2.02 8.87 -0.68
C VAL A 80 2.74 9.75 0.34
N ASP A 81 2.18 10.91 0.66
CA ASP A 81 2.75 11.83 1.65
C ASP A 81 2.91 11.15 3.03
N ASP A 82 1.88 10.43 3.50
CA ASP A 82 1.94 9.63 4.75
C ASP A 82 3.04 8.57 4.73
N TRP A 83 3.17 7.81 3.63
CA TRP A 83 4.25 6.83 3.47
C TRP A 83 5.63 7.49 3.52
N GLU A 84 5.80 8.66 2.88
CA GLU A 84 7.06 9.41 2.93
C GLU A 84 7.38 9.90 4.34
N PHE A 85 6.41 10.50 5.04
CA PHE A 85 6.61 10.99 6.41
C PHE A 85 7.02 9.87 7.36
N VAL A 86 6.32 8.73 7.33
CA VAL A 86 6.62 7.62 8.24
C VAL A 86 7.87 6.86 7.79
N THR A 87 7.88 6.36 6.56
CA THR A 87 8.91 5.41 6.13
C THR A 87 10.23 6.09 5.79
N GLN A 88 10.20 7.25 5.13
CA GLN A 88 11.43 7.97 4.77
C GLN A 88 11.87 8.90 5.89
N MET A 89 11.00 9.80 6.35
CA MET A 89 11.38 10.83 7.33
C MET A 89 11.36 10.35 8.79
N GLY A 90 10.69 9.24 9.10
CA GLY A 90 10.57 8.75 10.48
C GLY A 90 9.73 9.66 11.38
N LYS A 91 8.87 10.49 10.78
CA LYS A 91 7.91 11.32 11.49
C LYS A 91 6.64 10.53 11.69
N LEU A 92 6.08 10.58 12.90
CA LEU A 92 4.89 9.82 13.27
C LEU A 92 3.73 10.76 13.55
N VAL A 93 2.52 10.27 13.32
CA VAL A 93 1.31 10.96 13.75
C VAL A 93 1.26 10.96 15.27
N LYS A 94 0.98 12.12 15.88
CA LYS A 94 0.80 12.22 17.34
C LYS A 94 -0.45 11.45 17.77
N LEU A 95 -0.28 10.57 18.77
CA LEU A 95 -1.37 9.83 19.40
C LEU A 95 -1.61 10.36 20.83
N PRO A 96 -2.85 10.27 21.36
CA PRO A 96 -4.07 9.92 20.64
C PRO A 96 -4.48 10.99 19.61
N ARG A 97 -5.03 10.57 18.48
CA ARG A 97 -5.46 11.47 17.40
C ARG A 97 -6.81 12.10 17.72
N SER A 98 -6.95 13.37 17.36
CA SER A 98 -8.25 14.05 17.31
C SER A 98 -8.50 14.61 15.90
N PRO A 99 -9.62 14.26 15.24
CA PRO A 99 -10.60 13.23 15.64
C PRO A 99 -10.03 11.80 15.52
N THR A 100 -10.55 10.89 16.35
CA THR A 100 -10.26 9.44 16.29
C THR A 100 -11.04 8.75 15.16
N VAL A 101 -10.73 7.49 14.85
CA VAL A 101 -11.55 6.68 13.94
C VAL A 101 -13.00 6.60 14.44
N ASP A 102 -13.22 6.35 15.73
CA ASP A 102 -14.57 6.30 16.31
C ASP A 102 -15.31 7.63 16.10
N ASP A 103 -14.64 8.77 16.31
CA ASP A 103 -15.23 10.09 16.07
C ASP A 103 -15.57 10.30 14.60
N ILE A 104 -14.70 9.89 13.68
CA ILE A 104 -14.90 10.03 12.24
C ILE A 104 -16.10 9.19 11.78
N LEU A 105 -16.18 7.92 12.22
CA LEU A 105 -17.29 7.03 11.88
C LEU A 105 -18.61 7.54 12.47
N LYS A 106 -18.60 8.07 13.70
CA LYS A 106 -19.76 8.70 14.33
C LYS A 106 -20.22 9.93 13.55
N ARG A 107 -19.30 10.84 13.19
CA ARG A 107 -19.60 12.03 12.39
C ARG A 107 -20.18 11.66 11.02
N TYR A 108 -19.69 10.58 10.41
CA TYR A 108 -20.24 10.08 9.15
C TYR A 108 -21.67 9.56 9.33
N LEU A 109 -21.96 8.82 10.40
CA LEU A 109 -23.31 8.34 10.71
C LEU A 109 -24.27 9.51 10.91
N GLU A 110 -23.88 10.53 11.67
CA GLU A 110 -24.65 11.76 11.88
C GLU A 110 -24.86 12.56 10.58
N HIS A 111 -23.86 12.59 9.69
CA HIS A 111 -24.02 13.19 8.37
C HIS A 111 -25.06 12.43 7.53
N ARG A 112 -25.12 11.11 7.65
CA ARG A 112 -26.06 10.27 6.90
C ARG A 112 -27.48 10.33 7.46
N THR A 113 -27.67 10.38 8.78
CA THR A 113 -29.01 10.50 9.40
C THR A 113 -29.71 11.80 9.02
N LYS A 114 -28.98 12.91 8.92
CA LYS A 114 -29.51 14.19 8.43
C LYS A 114 -29.97 14.15 6.97
N LYS A 115 -29.41 13.24 6.17
CA LYS A 115 -29.68 13.13 4.73
C LYS A 115 -30.79 12.12 4.42
N ASP A 116 -30.87 11.02 5.16
CA ASP A 116 -31.83 9.94 4.92
C ASP A 116 -32.10 9.09 6.19
N SER A 117 -33.25 9.30 6.83
CA SER A 117 -33.56 8.68 8.13
C SER A 117 -33.81 7.16 8.06
N LYS A 118 -34.13 6.59 6.89
CA LYS A 118 -34.55 5.18 6.76
C LYS A 118 -33.40 4.21 6.46
N ILE A 119 -32.25 4.68 6.00
CA ILE A 119 -31.11 3.82 5.59
C ILE A 119 -30.10 3.61 6.73
N ASN A 120 -30.37 4.21 7.91
CA ASN A 120 -29.42 4.32 9.02
C ASN A 120 -28.89 2.97 9.53
N ASP A 121 -29.76 1.97 9.69
CA ASP A 121 -29.40 0.70 10.32
C ASP A 121 -28.31 -0.05 9.53
N SER A 122 -28.46 -0.09 8.20
CA SER A 122 -27.46 -0.70 7.33
C SER A 122 -26.08 0.00 7.37
N TYR A 123 -26.06 1.32 7.54
CA TYR A 123 -24.81 2.05 7.69
C TYR A 123 -24.20 1.83 9.07
N ALA A 124 -25.01 1.81 10.13
CA ALA A 124 -24.55 1.54 11.48
C ALA A 124 -23.86 0.16 11.58
N GLU A 125 -24.43 -0.87 10.97
CA GLU A 125 -23.83 -2.21 10.91
C GLU A 125 -22.49 -2.21 10.17
N ILE A 126 -22.42 -1.54 9.02
CA ILE A 126 -21.19 -1.46 8.23
C ILE A 126 -20.11 -0.68 8.98
N LEU A 127 -20.43 0.41 9.65
CA LEU A 127 -19.47 1.19 10.44
C LEU A 127 -18.99 0.40 11.65
N LYS A 128 -19.88 -0.35 12.31
CA LYS A 128 -19.51 -1.27 13.40
C LYS A 128 -18.56 -2.36 12.89
N GLY A 129 -18.84 -2.94 11.73
CA GLY A 129 -17.97 -3.90 11.06
C GLY A 129 -16.62 -3.30 10.71
N LEU A 130 -16.60 -2.09 10.14
CA LEU A 130 -15.39 -1.38 9.76
C LEU A 130 -14.51 -1.04 10.98
N ARG A 131 -15.11 -0.61 12.09
CA ARG A 131 -14.43 -0.38 13.37
C ARG A 131 -13.77 -1.65 13.89
N CYS A 132 -14.53 -2.73 14.04
CA CYS A 132 -14.02 -4.03 14.50
C CYS A 132 -12.91 -4.55 13.58
N TYR A 133 -13.06 -4.34 12.27
CA TYR A 133 -12.06 -4.74 11.30
C TYR A 133 -10.80 -3.90 11.41
N PHE A 134 -10.93 -2.58 11.59
CA PHE A 134 -9.81 -1.67 11.83
C PHE A 134 -8.99 -2.08 13.06
N ASP A 135 -9.65 -2.36 14.18
CA ASP A 135 -8.99 -2.75 15.43
C ASP A 135 -8.12 -4.00 15.25
N LYS A 136 -8.57 -4.97 14.46
CA LYS A 136 -7.82 -6.20 14.16
C LYS A 136 -6.77 -6.01 13.08
N ALA A 137 -7.09 -5.24 12.03
CA ALA A 137 -6.23 -5.02 10.89
C ALA A 137 -5.04 -4.11 11.23
N LEU A 138 -5.20 -3.17 12.17
CA LEU A 138 -4.18 -2.20 12.51
C LEU A 138 -2.84 -2.86 12.90
N PRO A 139 -2.76 -3.69 13.96
CA PRO A 139 -1.51 -4.36 14.30
C PRO A 139 -1.07 -5.37 13.23
N ALA A 140 -2.01 -6.00 12.53
CA ALA A 140 -1.71 -7.06 11.57
C ALA A 140 -1.05 -6.53 10.27
N MET A 141 -1.54 -5.41 9.71
CA MET A 141 -1.15 -5.00 8.35
C MET A 141 -1.13 -3.50 8.05
N LEU A 142 -1.65 -2.62 8.92
CA LEU A 142 -1.78 -1.20 8.58
C LEU A 142 -0.64 -0.30 9.09
N LEU A 143 0.10 -0.70 10.12
CA LEU A 143 1.25 0.08 10.60
C LEU A 143 2.53 -0.26 9.84
N TYR A 144 3.32 0.76 9.56
CA TYR A 144 4.68 0.61 9.09
C TYR A 144 5.61 0.19 10.23
N LYS A 145 6.80 -0.30 9.88
CA LYS A 145 7.79 -0.79 10.86
C LYS A 145 8.11 0.24 11.95
N LYS A 146 8.21 1.54 11.60
CA LYS A 146 8.54 2.62 12.54
C LYS A 146 7.41 3.00 13.51
N GLU A 147 6.17 2.60 13.23
CA GLU A 147 5.01 2.88 14.08
C GLU A 147 4.75 1.78 15.12
N ARG A 148 5.44 0.62 15.02
CA ARG A 148 5.21 -0.53 15.90
C ARG A 148 5.52 -0.22 17.37
N ASP A 149 6.61 0.52 17.62
CA ASP A 149 6.98 0.94 18.98
C ASP A 149 5.90 1.87 19.57
N GLN A 150 5.43 2.83 18.77
CA GLN A 150 4.36 3.75 19.18
C GLN A 150 3.06 3.00 19.50
N TYR A 151 2.70 1.99 18.69
CA TYR A 151 1.54 1.15 18.96
C TYR A 151 1.65 0.39 20.28
N ALA A 152 2.81 -0.21 20.56
CA ALA A 152 3.04 -0.95 21.79
C ALA A 152 2.93 -0.06 23.04
N GLU A 153 3.27 1.23 22.91
CA GLU A 153 3.18 2.20 24.00
C GLU A 153 1.75 2.71 24.25
N GLU A 154 1.01 3.00 23.17
CA GLU A 154 -0.31 3.64 23.25
C GLU A 154 -1.46 2.63 23.42
N VAL A 155 -1.34 1.44 22.83
CA VAL A 155 -2.38 0.41 22.88
C VAL A 155 -2.04 -0.61 23.96
N LYS A 156 -2.12 -0.16 25.21
CA LYS A 156 -1.97 -0.99 26.43
C LYS A 156 -3.35 -1.26 27.05
N ASN A 157 -3.48 -2.34 27.82
CA ASN A 157 -4.63 -2.62 28.67
C ASN A 157 -6.00 -2.61 27.96
N ASP A 158 -6.11 -3.32 26.84
CA ASP A 158 -7.38 -3.53 26.10
C ASP A 158 -8.01 -2.26 25.49
N VAL A 159 -7.22 -1.20 25.31
CA VAL A 159 -7.66 -0.01 24.56
C VAL A 159 -7.91 -0.41 23.10
N SER A 160 -9.07 -0.04 22.57
CA SER A 160 -9.40 -0.28 21.15
C SER A 160 -8.60 0.67 20.25
N PRO A 161 -7.89 0.19 19.23
CA PRO A 161 -7.13 1.08 18.36
C PRO A 161 -7.96 2.18 17.68
N SER A 162 -9.25 1.93 17.41
CA SER A 162 -10.17 2.92 16.83
C SER A 162 -10.40 4.15 17.70
N THR A 163 -10.13 4.09 19.00
CA THR A 163 -10.23 5.23 19.94
C THR A 163 -8.92 6.00 20.08
N VAL A 164 -7.84 5.55 19.45
CA VAL A 164 -6.49 6.15 19.56
C VAL A 164 -6.03 6.71 18.23
N TYR A 165 -6.25 5.95 17.15
CA TYR A 165 -5.77 6.29 15.82
C TYR A 165 -6.78 7.16 15.05
N GLY A 166 -6.30 7.79 13.97
CA GLY A 166 -7.05 8.78 13.19
C GLY A 166 -7.29 8.39 11.73
N ALA A 167 -7.54 9.41 10.91
CA ALA A 167 -7.93 9.27 9.51
C ALA A 167 -6.83 8.67 8.62
N GLU A 168 -5.55 8.89 8.95
CA GLU A 168 -4.40 8.38 8.21
C GLU A 168 -4.44 6.86 8.13
N HIS A 169 -4.52 6.22 9.30
CA HIS A 169 -4.55 4.76 9.42
C HIS A 169 -5.85 4.17 8.89
N LEU A 170 -6.98 4.86 9.10
CA LEU A 170 -8.25 4.47 8.50
C LEU A 170 -8.17 4.48 6.96
N LEU A 171 -7.50 5.47 6.37
CA LEU A 171 -7.34 5.55 4.91
C LEU A 171 -6.49 4.38 4.38
N ARG A 172 -5.45 3.96 5.12
CA ARG A 172 -4.67 2.77 4.76
C ARG A 172 -5.53 1.50 4.73
N LEU A 173 -6.53 1.40 5.61
CA LEU A 173 -7.49 0.29 5.58
C LEU A 173 -8.24 0.23 4.24
N PHE A 174 -8.70 1.37 3.72
CA PHE A 174 -9.41 1.42 2.45
C PHE A 174 -8.56 0.96 1.25
N VAL A 175 -7.24 1.07 1.32
CA VAL A 175 -6.32 0.52 0.31
C VAL A 175 -6.25 -1.01 0.39
N LYS A 176 -6.41 -1.57 1.59
CA LYS A 176 -6.36 -3.02 1.84
C LYS A 176 -7.71 -3.72 1.63
N LEU A 177 -8.83 -3.04 1.85
CA LEU A 177 -10.16 -3.62 1.70
C LEU A 177 -10.40 -4.36 0.37
N PRO A 178 -10.00 -3.85 -0.81
CA PRO A 178 -10.16 -4.55 -2.08
C PRO A 178 -9.53 -5.95 -2.10
N GLU A 179 -8.29 -6.05 -1.62
CA GLU A 179 -7.54 -7.31 -1.53
C GLU A 179 -8.26 -8.29 -0.59
N LEU A 180 -8.76 -7.78 0.53
CA LEU A 180 -9.44 -8.58 1.56
C LEU A 180 -10.82 -9.06 1.11
N LEU A 181 -11.59 -8.20 0.44
CA LEU A 181 -12.92 -8.52 -0.07
C LEU A 181 -12.89 -9.58 -1.17
N ALA A 182 -11.77 -9.71 -1.91
CA ALA A 182 -11.59 -10.74 -2.94
C ALA A 182 -11.56 -12.18 -2.36
N PHE A 183 -11.29 -12.33 -1.06
CA PHE A 183 -11.29 -13.63 -0.37
C PHE A 183 -12.62 -13.96 0.30
N VAL A 184 -13.55 -13.01 0.40
CA VAL A 184 -14.83 -13.24 1.06
C VAL A 184 -15.81 -13.85 0.07
N ASN A 185 -16.40 -14.98 0.44
CA ASN A 185 -17.43 -15.64 -0.37
C ASN A 185 -18.80 -14.97 -0.14
N MET A 186 -19.02 -13.83 -0.79
CA MET A 186 -20.28 -13.08 -0.78
C MET A 186 -20.97 -13.12 -2.14
N GLU A 187 -22.30 -13.00 -2.14
CA GLU A 187 -23.06 -12.75 -3.36
C GLU A 187 -22.66 -11.42 -4.00
N GLU A 188 -22.57 -11.38 -5.33
CA GLU A 188 -22.07 -10.23 -6.10
C GLU A 188 -22.86 -8.94 -5.81
N ASP A 189 -24.19 -9.03 -5.73
CA ASP A 189 -25.06 -7.89 -5.43
C ASP A 189 -24.82 -7.33 -4.01
N ALA A 190 -24.62 -8.21 -3.03
CA ALA A 190 -24.32 -7.80 -1.66
C ALA A 190 -22.93 -7.15 -1.58
N LEU A 191 -21.94 -7.71 -2.28
CA LEU A 191 -20.59 -7.15 -2.37
C LEU A 191 -20.61 -5.77 -3.05
N ASN A 192 -21.34 -5.61 -4.14
CA ASN A 192 -21.49 -4.33 -4.84
C ASN A 192 -22.15 -3.28 -3.94
N LYS A 193 -23.22 -3.61 -3.21
CA LYS A 193 -23.86 -2.71 -2.23
C LYS A 193 -22.89 -2.29 -1.13
N LEU A 194 -22.07 -3.22 -0.61
CA LEU A 194 -21.04 -2.92 0.38
C LEU A 194 -19.98 -1.97 -0.18
N GLN A 195 -19.45 -2.25 -1.38
CA GLN A 195 -18.45 -1.41 -2.03
C GLN A 195 -18.98 0.02 -2.27
N GLN A 196 -20.24 0.18 -2.65
CA GLN A 196 -20.86 1.52 -2.82
C GLN A 196 -20.91 2.30 -1.50
N LYS A 197 -21.25 1.64 -0.39
CA LYS A 197 -21.26 2.29 0.93
C LYS A 197 -19.86 2.65 1.40
N LEU A 198 -18.87 1.79 1.17
CA LEU A 198 -17.46 2.07 1.45
C LEU A 198 -16.93 3.24 0.61
N LEU A 199 -17.29 3.31 -0.67
CA LEU A 199 -16.97 4.45 -1.54
C LEU A 199 -17.59 5.76 -1.06
N ASP A 200 -18.79 5.71 -0.51
CA ASP A 200 -19.43 6.89 0.06
C ASP A 200 -18.69 7.41 1.31
N ILE A 201 -18.21 6.50 2.17
CA ILE A 201 -17.35 6.86 3.30
C ILE A 201 -16.04 7.49 2.81
N LEU A 202 -15.41 6.94 1.77
CA LEU A 202 -14.23 7.54 1.14
C LEU A 202 -14.49 8.96 0.63
N LYS A 203 -15.62 9.18 -0.05
CA LYS A 203 -16.02 10.52 -0.52
C LYS A 203 -16.26 11.47 0.65
N PHE A 204 -16.79 10.98 1.77
CA PHE A 204 -16.92 11.79 2.98
C PHE A 204 -15.56 12.18 3.57
N LEU A 205 -14.60 11.25 3.64
CA LEU A 205 -13.23 11.56 4.06
C LEU A 205 -12.58 12.60 3.15
N GLN A 206 -12.75 12.46 1.83
CA GLN A 206 -12.24 13.41 0.85
C GLN A 206 -12.81 14.83 1.06
N LYS A 207 -14.12 14.95 1.26
CA LYS A 207 -14.77 16.25 1.47
C LYS A 207 -14.32 16.97 2.73
N ASN A 208 -13.89 16.21 3.75
CA ASN A 208 -13.47 16.73 5.04
C ASN A 208 -11.95 16.59 5.24
N GLN A 209 -11.18 16.48 4.15
CA GLN A 209 -9.76 16.13 4.20
C GLN A 209 -8.95 17.10 5.06
N SER A 210 -9.21 18.41 4.96
CA SER A 210 -8.52 19.44 5.76
C SER A 210 -8.78 19.36 7.27
N THR A 211 -9.90 18.74 7.68
CA THR A 211 -10.27 18.59 9.09
C THR A 211 -9.79 17.27 9.67
N PHE A 212 -9.70 16.23 8.84
CA PHE A 212 -9.40 14.87 9.29
C PHE A 212 -7.93 14.51 9.19
N PHE A 213 -7.19 15.04 8.22
CA PHE A 213 -5.78 14.72 8.00
C PHE A 213 -4.87 15.85 8.49
N VAL A 214 -3.74 15.49 9.11
CA VAL A 214 -2.73 16.47 9.53
C VAL A 214 -1.71 16.71 8.43
N ASN A 215 -1.28 17.96 8.30
CA ASN A 215 -0.25 18.37 7.35
C ASN A 215 1.18 18.21 7.89
N ALA A 216 1.33 17.95 9.20
CA ALA A 216 2.62 17.85 9.87
C ALA A 216 2.61 16.67 10.84
N TYR A 217 3.67 15.87 10.78
CA TYR A 217 3.91 14.71 11.62
C TYR A 217 5.05 15.08 12.56
N ASP A 218 4.98 14.62 13.80
CA ASP A 218 6.02 14.92 14.79
C ASP A 218 7.25 14.08 14.46
N GLY A 219 8.42 14.74 14.39
CA GLY A 219 9.68 14.03 14.34
C GLY A 219 9.93 13.35 15.68
N GLN A 220 10.38 12.10 15.67
CA GLN A 220 10.99 11.54 16.87
C GLN A 220 12.28 12.32 17.18
N CYS A 221 12.17 13.40 17.95
CA CYS A 221 13.28 13.86 18.77
C CYS A 221 13.40 12.88 19.93
N LYS A 222 14.05 11.73 19.71
CA LYS A 222 14.80 11.10 20.80
C LYS A 222 16.00 12.00 21.06
N GLY A 223 15.76 13.04 21.86
CA GLY A 223 16.82 13.85 22.44
C GLY A 223 17.70 12.93 23.26
N ALA A 224 18.85 12.54 22.71
CA ALA A 224 20.01 12.26 23.51
C ALA A 224 20.58 13.61 23.98
N GLU A 225 19.93 14.24 24.96
CA GLU A 225 20.59 15.22 25.82
C GLU A 225 20.89 14.54 27.14
N GLY A 226 22.17 14.21 27.32
CA GLY A 226 22.71 13.86 28.62
C GLY A 226 22.82 15.09 29.50
N THR A 227 22.89 14.86 30.81
CA THR A 227 23.56 15.79 31.70
C THR A 227 24.39 15.00 32.70
N LYS A 228 25.71 15.15 32.56
CA LYS A 228 26.68 14.92 33.64
C LYS A 228 26.25 15.72 34.87
N GLY A 229 26.30 15.10 36.04
CA GLY A 229 26.22 15.78 37.33
C GLY A 229 27.36 15.32 38.23
N LYS A 230 28.45 16.09 38.21
CA LYS A 230 29.60 16.19 39.12
C LYS A 230 30.22 14.91 39.70
#